data_AF-K5XB51-F1
#
_entry.id   AF-K5XB51-F1
#
_cell.length_a   1.000
_cell.length_b   1.000
_cell.length_c   1.000
_cell.angle_alpha   90.00
_cell.angle_beta   90.00
_cell.angle_gamma   90.00
#
_symmetry.space_group_name_H-M   'P 1'
#
loop_
_entity.id
_entity.type
_entity.pdbx_description
1 polymer ?
#
loop_
_entity_poly.entity_id
_entity_poly.type
_entity_poly.pdbx_seq_one_letter_code
_entity_poly.pdbx_strand_id
1 'polypeptide(L)'
;MSSFIPINIHDPTAPTPQNTPLSHAPIAQGLSRPTVPDITEDNEPAEDEEGEENADSAMQSAMLGLVQGKLAGLLGKSSGYIESLPVEVKRSVEALKGVQVKQTELQNQYKRECLELEKKYSELQKPLHERRRAIISGEAKPTLEEIKAGEEEEKKEDPDYTPLPEATGEDATSAIPEFWLTALRNHIALSEMITDRDADALKHLVDITIAYLPPKEKQPGFKIEFHFSANDYFKNEVLEKTYLYQEEVGYEGDFVYDRAIGTTIEWKEDKDLTKTFEIKKQRNKNTNRTRLVRKAKPADSFFNFFSPPVPPSEETIESGEIDEDELEAIEEQLEIDYQIGEDLKEKIIPRAVDYFTGKALEYEGLDDDDDFEDMDDEDDDDEDRFEDDDESDDDIPARRRGPPKRGGAADNVNPEECKQQ
;
A
#
# COMPACT_ATOMS: atom_id res chain seq x y z
N MET A 1 -10.99 -63.83 30.12
CA MET A 1 -10.22 -64.74 29.26
C MET A 1 -9.30 -63.89 28.40
N SER A 2 -8.01 -64.04 28.67
CA SER A 2 -6.88 -63.43 27.98
C SER A 2 -6.69 -64.02 26.58
N SER A 3 -6.29 -63.21 25.61
CA SER A 3 -5.56 -63.68 24.43
C SER A 3 -4.64 -62.57 23.93
N PHE A 4 -3.39 -62.66 24.37
CA PHE A 4 -2.22 -61.99 23.80
C PHE A 4 -2.02 -62.43 22.33
N ILE A 5 -1.60 -61.50 21.47
CA ILE A 5 -0.94 -61.82 20.20
C ILE A 5 0.41 -61.07 20.21
N PRO A 6 1.53 -61.73 19.87
CA PRO A 6 2.88 -61.25 20.17
C PRO A 6 3.38 -60.23 19.15
N ILE A 7 4.12 -59.23 19.63
CA ILE A 7 4.96 -58.33 18.84
C ILE A 7 6.34 -58.99 18.76
N ASN A 8 6.80 -59.27 17.53
CA ASN A 8 8.19 -59.67 17.27
C ASN A 8 8.90 -58.51 16.56
N ILE A 9 10.03 -58.09 17.13
CA ILE A 9 10.90 -57.02 16.65
C ILE A 9 12.05 -57.67 15.89
N HIS A 10 12.25 -57.32 14.62
CA HIS A 10 13.56 -57.12 13.97
C HIS A 10 13.38 -56.70 12.50
N ASP A 11 13.53 -55.39 12.25
CA ASP A 11 14.40 -54.69 11.28
C ASP A 11 14.47 -55.11 9.78
N PRO A 12 14.96 -54.23 8.89
CA PRO A 12 14.24 -53.18 8.16
C PRO A 12 14.24 -53.46 6.63
N THR A 13 13.73 -52.52 5.83
CA THR A 13 13.77 -52.40 4.36
C THR A 13 12.57 -52.84 3.51
N ALA A 14 12.02 -51.79 2.85
CA ALA A 14 11.26 -51.70 1.60
C ALA A 14 9.74 -51.99 1.62
N PRO A 15 8.92 -51.38 0.73
CA PRO A 15 9.19 -50.37 -0.31
C PRO A 15 8.25 -49.14 -0.28
N THR A 16 8.75 -47.98 -0.71
CA THR A 16 7.94 -46.80 -1.05
C THR A 16 7.00 -47.09 -2.22
N PRO A 17 5.72 -46.64 -2.22
CA PRO A 17 4.83 -46.80 -3.36
C PRO A 17 5.25 -45.86 -4.49
N GLN A 18 5.83 -46.47 -5.51
CA GLN A 18 6.25 -45.87 -6.77
C GLN A 18 5.01 -45.60 -7.62
N ASN A 19 4.74 -44.33 -7.92
CA ASN A 19 3.75 -43.95 -8.94
C ASN A 19 4.38 -42.98 -9.96
N THR A 20 5.51 -43.41 -10.51
CA THR A 20 6.15 -42.81 -11.69
C THR A 20 5.94 -43.77 -12.85
N PRO A 21 5.29 -43.36 -13.97
CA PRO A 21 5.10 -44.25 -15.10
C PRO A 21 6.45 -44.62 -15.75
N LEU A 22 6.67 -45.93 -15.86
CA LEU A 22 7.77 -46.62 -16.55
C LEU A 22 7.61 -46.54 -18.08
N SER A 23 7.51 -45.33 -18.64
CA SER A 23 7.62 -45.13 -20.07
C SER A 23 8.40 -43.85 -20.35
N HIS A 24 9.68 -44.01 -20.67
CA HIS A 24 10.43 -42.98 -21.37
C HIS A 24 9.68 -42.64 -22.67
N ALA A 25 9.14 -41.43 -22.75
CA ALA A 25 8.78 -40.85 -24.03
C ALA A 25 10.08 -40.74 -24.88
N PRO A 26 10.03 -41.08 -26.18
CA PRO A 26 11.23 -41.09 -27.01
C PRO A 26 11.58 -39.65 -27.39
N ILE A 27 12.45 -39.00 -26.62
CA ILE A 27 13.06 -37.73 -27.00
C ILE A 27 14.55 -38.00 -27.20
N ALA A 28 14.94 -38.39 -28.42
CA ALA A 28 16.28 -38.16 -28.98
C ALA A 28 16.41 -38.77 -30.38
N GLN A 29 15.66 -38.27 -31.36
CA GLN A 29 16.09 -38.28 -32.76
C GLN A 29 15.65 -36.97 -33.40
N GLY A 30 16.59 -36.03 -33.58
CA GLY A 30 16.39 -34.89 -34.50
C GLY A 30 16.64 -33.47 -33.98
N LEU A 31 17.16 -33.27 -32.76
CA LEU A 31 17.59 -31.92 -32.34
C LEU A 31 19.11 -31.86 -32.31
N SER A 32 19.69 -31.45 -33.43
CA SER A 32 21.06 -30.95 -33.49
C SER A 32 21.19 -29.77 -32.55
N ARG A 33 22.15 -29.81 -31.62
CA ARG A 33 22.66 -28.61 -30.96
C ARG A 33 23.05 -27.60 -32.04
N PRO A 34 22.65 -26.31 -31.95
CA PRO A 34 23.24 -25.30 -32.81
C PRO A 34 24.74 -25.26 -32.51
N THR A 35 25.56 -25.71 -33.46
CA THR A 35 27.00 -25.49 -33.43
C THR A 35 27.21 -24.03 -33.81
N VAL A 36 27.36 -23.17 -32.81
CA VAL A 36 27.92 -21.83 -33.04
C VAL A 36 29.42 -22.06 -33.28
N PRO A 37 30.00 -21.68 -34.43
CA PRO A 37 31.45 -21.67 -34.58
C PRO A 37 32.02 -20.65 -33.60
N ASP A 38 33.07 -21.03 -32.85
CA ASP A 38 33.90 -20.05 -32.14
C ASP A 38 34.40 -19.01 -33.16
N ILE A 39 34.09 -17.75 -32.90
CA ILE A 39 34.65 -16.63 -33.63
C ILE A 39 36.15 -16.56 -33.31
N THR A 40 36.98 -17.02 -34.25
CA THR A 40 38.41 -16.77 -34.20
C THR A 40 38.65 -15.28 -34.41
N GLU A 41 39.09 -14.60 -33.36
CA GLU A 41 39.69 -13.27 -33.38
C GLU A 41 41.08 -13.36 -34.03
N ASP A 42 41.12 -13.51 -35.35
CA ASP A 42 42.36 -13.40 -36.11
C ASP A 42 42.04 -13.09 -37.57
N ASN A 43 41.67 -11.84 -37.84
CA ASN A 43 41.79 -11.23 -39.16
C ASN A 43 41.76 -9.71 -39.03
N GLU A 44 42.89 -9.08 -38.72
CA GLU A 44 43.10 -7.69 -39.08
C GLU A 44 42.99 -7.57 -40.61
N PRO A 45 42.09 -6.76 -41.17
CA PRO A 45 42.15 -6.44 -42.58
C PRO A 45 43.28 -5.43 -42.77
N ALA A 46 44.33 -5.90 -43.44
CA ALA A 46 45.34 -5.05 -44.04
C ALA A 46 44.67 -3.95 -44.87
N GLU A 47 45.28 -2.77 -44.80
CA GLU A 47 44.99 -1.60 -45.61
C GLU A 47 44.97 -1.93 -47.12
N ASP A 48 44.10 -1.22 -47.83
CA ASP A 48 44.00 -1.06 -49.29
C ASP A 48 43.23 -2.11 -50.10
N GLU A 49 41.97 -1.82 -50.43
CA GLU A 49 41.52 -1.64 -51.83
C GLU A 49 40.06 -1.11 -51.90
N GLU A 50 39.86 -0.08 -52.72
CA GLU A 50 38.62 0.69 -52.92
C GLU A 50 37.50 -0.12 -53.62
N GLY A 51 36.22 0.11 -53.26
CA GLY A 51 35.10 -0.21 -54.14
C GLY A 51 33.73 -0.48 -53.50
N GLU A 52 32.92 0.58 -53.36
CA GLU A 52 31.45 0.59 -53.48
C GLU A 52 30.62 -0.58 -52.89
N GLU A 53 30.25 -0.56 -51.60
CA GLU A 53 29.01 -1.23 -51.10
C GLU A 53 28.61 -0.91 -49.63
N ASN A 54 28.94 0.28 -49.09
CA ASN A 54 28.67 0.61 -47.66
C ASN A 54 27.66 1.75 -47.40
N ALA A 55 27.01 2.29 -48.43
CA ALA A 55 26.07 3.40 -48.23
C ALA A 55 24.71 2.95 -47.67
N ASP A 56 24.18 1.80 -48.09
CA ASP A 56 22.82 1.35 -47.73
C ASP A 56 22.71 0.83 -46.30
N SER A 57 23.74 0.13 -45.80
CA SER A 57 23.78 -0.38 -44.42
C SER A 57 24.03 0.74 -43.40
N ALA A 58 24.93 1.67 -43.72
CA ALA A 58 25.17 2.85 -42.89
C ALA A 58 23.95 3.78 -42.87
N MET A 59 23.25 3.93 -44.00
CA MET A 59 22.01 4.71 -44.08
C MET A 59 20.85 4.03 -43.35
N GLN A 60 20.71 2.70 -43.40
CA GLN A 60 19.73 1.96 -42.60
C GLN A 60 20.03 2.02 -41.10
N SER A 61 21.29 1.86 -40.69
CA SER A 61 21.70 2.00 -39.29
C SER A 61 21.54 3.43 -38.78
N ALA A 62 21.87 4.44 -39.59
CA ALA A 62 21.65 5.85 -39.27
C ALA A 62 20.15 6.18 -39.20
N MET A 63 19.33 5.59 -40.07
CA MET A 63 17.88 5.74 -40.05
C MET A 63 17.25 5.06 -38.82
N LEU A 64 17.74 3.88 -38.43
CA LEU A 64 17.35 3.22 -37.17
C LEU A 64 17.77 4.04 -35.94
N GLY A 65 18.98 4.59 -35.93
CA GLY A 65 19.46 5.48 -34.86
C GLY A 65 18.66 6.79 -34.77
N LEU A 66 18.24 7.36 -35.90
CA LEU A 66 17.35 8.53 -35.95
C LEU A 66 15.91 8.20 -35.50
N VAL A 67 15.43 6.99 -35.79
CA VAL A 67 14.13 6.50 -35.32
C VAL A 67 14.17 6.26 -33.82
N GLN A 68 15.23 5.65 -33.29
CA GLN A 68 15.45 5.45 -31.86
C GLN A 68 15.60 6.79 -31.10
N GLY A 69 16.38 7.73 -31.64
CA GLY A 69 16.54 9.07 -31.04
C GLY A 69 15.27 9.91 -31.06
N LYS A 70 14.41 9.78 -32.09
CA LYS A 70 13.09 10.41 -32.10
C LYS A 70 12.12 9.70 -31.16
N LEU A 71 12.11 8.37 -31.12
CA LEU A 71 11.27 7.57 -30.21
C LEU A 71 11.51 7.92 -28.73
N ALA A 72 12.76 8.20 -28.35
CA ALA A 72 13.12 8.61 -26.99
C ALA A 72 12.51 9.97 -26.58
N GLY A 73 12.26 10.88 -27.53
CA GLY A 73 11.61 12.19 -27.29
C GLY A 73 10.08 12.16 -27.43
N LEU A 74 9.48 10.97 -27.55
CA LEU A 74 8.09 10.75 -27.98
C LEU A 74 7.23 9.99 -26.98
N LEU A 75 7.62 9.97 -25.70
CA LEU A 75 6.72 9.59 -24.61
C LEU A 75 5.50 10.53 -24.63
N GLY A 76 4.32 9.98 -24.96
CA GLY A 76 3.03 10.67 -24.87
C GLY A 76 2.56 11.50 -26.07
N LYS A 77 3.24 11.49 -27.24
CA LYS A 77 2.77 12.22 -28.44
C LYS A 77 2.73 11.32 -29.68
N SER A 78 1.68 11.43 -30.50
CA SER A 78 1.66 10.74 -31.79
C SER A 78 2.81 11.29 -32.65
N SER A 79 3.74 10.42 -32.97
CA SER A 79 5.07 10.80 -33.42
C SER A 79 5.13 11.37 -34.83
N GLY A 80 4.00 11.47 -35.53
CA GLY A 80 3.95 11.63 -36.99
C GLY A 80 4.55 10.42 -37.73
N TYR A 81 5.37 9.61 -37.05
CA TYR A 81 6.05 8.44 -37.58
C TYR A 81 5.03 7.37 -37.94
N ILE A 82 4.12 7.03 -37.01
CA ILE A 82 3.05 6.06 -37.27
C ILE A 82 2.20 6.51 -38.47
N GLU A 83 1.91 7.81 -38.58
CA GLU A 83 1.17 8.42 -39.69
C GLU A 83 1.98 8.46 -41.00
N SER A 84 3.31 8.46 -40.94
CA SER A 84 4.19 8.40 -42.10
C SER A 84 4.42 6.98 -42.64
N LEU A 85 4.06 5.94 -41.87
CA LEU A 85 4.25 4.55 -42.27
C LEU A 85 3.43 4.18 -43.53
N PRO A 86 3.97 3.31 -44.41
CA PRO A 86 3.21 2.74 -45.52
C PRO A 86 1.93 2.03 -45.05
N VAL A 87 0.89 2.03 -45.90
CA VAL A 87 -0.43 1.46 -45.56
C VAL A 87 -0.34 -0.01 -45.13
N GLU A 88 0.52 -0.80 -45.78
CA GLU A 88 0.68 -2.21 -45.41
C GLU A 88 1.30 -2.37 -44.01
N VAL A 89 2.24 -1.50 -43.62
CA VAL A 89 2.82 -1.52 -42.27
C VAL A 89 1.77 -1.10 -41.24
N LYS A 90 0.95 -0.07 -41.53
CA LYS A 90 -0.17 0.34 -40.67
C LYS A 90 -1.20 -0.78 -40.50
N ARG A 91 -1.49 -1.55 -41.55
CA ARG A 91 -2.35 -2.74 -41.47
C ARG A 91 -1.76 -3.81 -40.56
N SER A 92 -0.45 -4.03 -40.63
CA SER A 92 0.24 -4.93 -39.69
C SER A 92 0.15 -4.43 -38.26
N VAL A 93 0.34 -3.12 -38.00
CA VAL A 93 0.13 -2.54 -36.66
C VAL A 93 -1.29 -2.74 -36.17
N GLU A 94 -2.29 -2.54 -37.04
CA GLU A 94 -3.69 -2.77 -36.69
C GLU A 94 -3.98 -4.27 -36.41
N ALA A 95 -3.35 -5.18 -37.17
CA ALA A 95 -3.41 -6.61 -36.89
C ALA A 95 -2.75 -6.97 -35.54
N LEU A 96 -1.63 -6.32 -35.18
CA LEU A 96 -0.99 -6.48 -33.87
C LEU A 96 -1.88 -5.99 -32.73
N LYS A 97 -2.60 -4.88 -32.89
CA LYS A 97 -3.64 -4.47 -31.92
C LYS A 97 -4.72 -5.54 -31.75
N GLY A 98 -5.13 -6.19 -32.84
CA GLY A 98 -6.06 -7.32 -32.78
C GLY A 98 -5.50 -8.54 -32.03
N VAL A 99 -4.18 -8.77 -32.06
CA VAL A 99 -3.50 -9.77 -31.23
C VAL A 99 -3.50 -9.32 -29.76
N GLN A 100 -3.24 -8.04 -29.50
CA GLN A 100 -3.28 -7.46 -28.15
C GLN A 100 -4.65 -7.65 -27.49
N VAL A 101 -5.76 -7.49 -28.24
CA VAL A 101 -7.11 -7.76 -27.71
C VAL A 101 -7.24 -9.19 -27.15
N LYS A 102 -6.72 -10.19 -27.88
CA LYS A 102 -6.74 -11.59 -27.39
C LYS A 102 -5.86 -11.81 -26.17
N GLN A 103 -4.75 -11.08 -26.07
CA GLN A 103 -3.89 -11.11 -24.89
C GLN A 103 -4.63 -10.52 -23.68
N THR A 104 -5.32 -9.39 -23.85
CA THR A 104 -6.15 -8.77 -22.81
C THR A 104 -7.31 -9.68 -22.39
N GLU A 105 -7.99 -10.36 -23.34
CA GLU A 105 -9.02 -11.36 -23.02
C GLU A 105 -8.45 -12.51 -22.16
N LEU A 106 -7.26 -12.99 -22.46
CA LEU A 106 -6.60 -14.04 -21.69
C LEU A 106 -6.18 -13.55 -20.29
N GLN A 107 -5.66 -12.32 -20.19
CA GLN A 107 -5.32 -11.69 -18.90
C GLN A 107 -6.56 -11.52 -18.02
N ASN A 108 -7.68 -11.06 -18.60
CA ASN A 108 -8.97 -10.98 -17.93
C ASN A 108 -9.41 -12.34 -17.37
N GLN A 109 -9.27 -13.41 -18.14
CA GLN A 109 -9.58 -14.76 -17.66
C GLN A 109 -8.67 -15.16 -16.50
N TYR A 110 -7.36 -14.96 -16.64
CA TYR A 110 -6.39 -15.28 -15.59
C TYR A 110 -6.73 -14.58 -14.27
N LYS A 111 -7.00 -13.27 -14.28
CA LYS A 111 -7.33 -12.53 -13.05
C LYS A 111 -8.66 -12.96 -12.44
N ARG A 112 -9.65 -13.35 -13.25
CA ARG A 112 -10.90 -13.94 -12.73
C ARG A 112 -10.63 -15.27 -12.03
N GLU A 113 -9.78 -16.12 -12.58
CA GLU A 113 -9.38 -17.39 -11.93
C GLU A 113 -8.57 -17.13 -10.65
N CYS A 114 -7.70 -16.11 -10.62
CA CYS A 114 -7.03 -15.67 -9.39
C CYS A 114 -8.02 -15.25 -8.30
N LEU A 115 -9.03 -14.44 -8.65
CA LEU A 115 -10.07 -14.02 -7.70
C LEU A 115 -10.88 -15.21 -7.17
N GLU A 116 -11.18 -16.21 -7.99
CA GLU A 116 -11.83 -17.45 -7.54
C GLU A 116 -10.94 -18.24 -6.57
N LEU A 117 -9.63 -18.23 -6.80
CA LEU A 117 -8.65 -18.86 -5.92
C LEU A 117 -8.56 -18.13 -4.57
N GLU A 118 -8.48 -16.80 -4.58
CA GLU A 118 -8.50 -15.96 -3.38
C GLU A 118 -9.76 -16.22 -2.55
N LYS A 119 -10.94 -16.27 -3.20
CA LYS A 119 -12.20 -16.63 -2.54
C LYS A 119 -12.12 -17.99 -1.86
N LYS A 120 -11.57 -19.00 -2.54
CA LYS A 120 -11.41 -20.35 -1.98
C LYS A 120 -10.52 -20.35 -0.73
N TYR A 121 -9.38 -19.66 -0.77
CA TYR A 121 -8.47 -19.61 0.38
C TYR A 121 -8.99 -18.72 1.51
N SER A 122 -9.74 -17.67 1.20
CA SER A 122 -10.46 -16.86 2.19
C SER A 122 -11.41 -17.73 3.02
N GLU A 123 -12.19 -18.62 2.39
CA GLU A 123 -13.05 -19.57 3.12
C GLU A 123 -12.25 -20.54 4.01
N LEU A 124 -11.04 -20.94 3.60
CA LEU A 124 -10.16 -21.80 4.41
C LEU A 124 -9.51 -21.04 5.58
N GLN A 125 -9.31 -19.73 5.45
CA GLN A 125 -8.76 -18.87 6.51
C GLN A 125 -9.81 -18.49 7.56
N LYS A 126 -11.09 -18.41 7.21
CA LYS A 126 -12.19 -18.08 8.15
C LYS A 126 -12.13 -18.81 9.49
N PRO A 127 -12.00 -20.16 9.56
CA PRO A 127 -11.92 -20.84 10.87
C PRO A 127 -10.69 -20.41 11.69
N LEU A 128 -9.58 -20.04 11.06
CA LEU A 128 -8.40 -19.50 11.75
C LEU A 128 -8.67 -18.11 12.30
N HIS A 129 -9.31 -17.24 11.53
CA HIS A 129 -9.70 -15.89 11.97
C HIS A 129 -10.76 -15.94 13.08
N GLU A 130 -11.73 -16.85 13.00
CA GLU A 130 -12.70 -17.10 14.07
C GLU A 130 -12.02 -17.60 15.34
N ARG A 131 -11.03 -18.51 15.21
CA ARG A 131 -10.23 -18.98 16.35
C ARG A 131 -9.45 -17.83 16.98
N ARG A 132 -8.81 -16.99 16.17
CA ARG A 132 -8.13 -15.77 16.62
C ARG A 132 -9.08 -14.84 17.37
N ARG A 133 -10.25 -14.53 16.80
CA ARG A 133 -11.27 -13.69 17.44
C ARG A 133 -11.66 -14.24 18.81
N ALA A 134 -11.93 -15.55 18.91
CA ALA A 134 -12.35 -16.18 20.16
C ALA A 134 -11.27 -16.09 21.26
N ILE A 135 -9.99 -16.10 20.89
CA ILE A 135 -8.88 -15.87 21.83
C ILE A 135 -8.81 -14.39 22.23
N ILE A 136 -8.88 -13.47 21.25
CA ILE A 136 -8.84 -12.02 21.49
C ILE A 136 -9.99 -11.58 22.41
N SER A 137 -11.22 -12.02 22.16
CA SER A 137 -12.38 -11.65 22.97
C SER A 137 -12.44 -12.35 24.32
N GLY A 138 -11.57 -13.34 24.56
CA GLY A 138 -11.56 -14.15 25.77
C GLY A 138 -12.68 -15.20 25.83
N GLU A 139 -13.43 -15.42 24.76
CA GLU A 139 -14.46 -16.47 24.65
C GLU A 139 -13.88 -17.89 24.75
N ALA A 140 -12.65 -18.08 24.26
CA ALA A 140 -11.95 -19.35 24.30
C ALA A 140 -10.53 -19.20 24.84
N LYS A 141 -10.11 -20.16 25.67
CA LYS A 141 -8.73 -20.25 26.15
C LYS A 141 -7.80 -20.75 25.03
N PRO A 142 -6.55 -20.25 24.95
CA PRO A 142 -5.51 -20.87 24.14
C PRO A 142 -5.28 -22.32 24.58
N THR A 143 -5.05 -23.20 23.61
CA THR A 143 -4.68 -24.60 23.88
C THR A 143 -3.19 -24.72 24.13
N LEU A 144 -2.79 -25.80 24.82
CA LEU A 144 -1.36 -26.07 25.05
C LEU A 144 -0.59 -26.32 23.74
N GLU A 145 -1.26 -26.79 22.69
CA GLU A 145 -0.64 -26.99 21.37
C GLU A 145 -0.39 -25.66 20.67
N GLU A 146 -1.35 -24.74 20.69
CA GLU A 146 -1.20 -23.38 20.14
C GLU A 146 -0.11 -22.59 20.85
N ILE A 147 -0.04 -22.67 22.18
CA ILE A 147 1.02 -22.01 22.96
C ILE A 147 2.39 -22.55 22.57
N LYS A 148 2.56 -23.89 22.54
CA LYS A 148 3.84 -24.51 22.16
C LYS A 148 4.26 -24.14 20.74
N ALA A 149 3.31 -24.13 19.79
CA ALA A 149 3.59 -23.74 18.42
C ALA A 149 4.04 -22.26 18.34
N GLY A 150 3.40 -21.38 19.11
CA GLY A 150 3.81 -19.97 19.20
C GLY A 150 5.19 -19.79 19.82
N GLU A 151 5.50 -20.50 20.91
CA GLU A 151 6.83 -20.47 21.54
C GLU A 151 7.93 -21.04 20.64
N GLU A 152 7.62 -22.06 19.84
CA GLU A 152 8.55 -22.60 18.84
C GLU A 152 8.85 -21.61 17.71
N GLU A 153 7.87 -20.82 17.29
CA GLU A 153 8.06 -19.78 16.28
C GLU A 153 8.85 -18.61 16.86
N GLU A 154 8.48 -18.13 18.05
CA GLU A 154 9.18 -17.04 18.73
C GLU A 154 10.65 -17.37 18.95
N LYS A 155 10.96 -18.63 19.27
CA LYS A 155 12.34 -19.08 19.47
C LYS A 155 13.18 -19.12 18.18
N LYS A 156 12.55 -19.20 17.00
CA LYS A 156 13.27 -19.08 15.72
C LYS A 156 13.70 -17.64 15.47
N GLU A 157 12.86 -16.69 15.88
CA GLU A 157 13.10 -15.26 15.70
C GLU A 157 14.03 -14.71 16.80
N ASP A 158 13.78 -15.08 18.07
CA ASP A 158 14.58 -14.73 19.23
C ASP A 158 15.17 -15.99 19.90
N PRO A 159 16.46 -16.32 19.64
CA PRO A 159 17.14 -17.46 20.25
C PRO A 159 17.18 -17.43 21.78
N ASP A 160 17.06 -16.26 22.40
CA ASP A 160 17.08 -16.04 23.84
C ASP A 160 15.66 -16.02 24.45
N TYR A 161 14.62 -16.33 23.67
CA TYR A 161 13.24 -16.38 24.13
C TYR A 161 13.08 -17.30 25.35
N THR A 162 12.50 -16.73 26.41
CA THR A 162 12.16 -17.48 27.63
C THR A 162 10.68 -17.83 27.65
N PRO A 163 10.31 -19.14 27.76
CA PRO A 163 8.91 -19.57 27.80
C PRO A 163 8.12 -18.89 28.91
N LEU A 164 6.84 -18.65 28.64
CA LEU A 164 5.96 -17.98 29.59
C LEU A 164 5.64 -18.90 30.79
N PRO A 165 5.50 -18.35 32.01
CA PRO A 165 5.12 -19.14 33.18
C PRO A 165 3.72 -19.74 33.04
N GLU A 166 3.51 -20.95 33.54
CA GLU A 166 2.17 -21.56 33.57
C GLU A 166 1.19 -20.69 34.36
N ALA A 167 0.01 -20.44 33.79
CA ALA A 167 -1.04 -19.66 34.44
C ALA A 167 -1.52 -20.39 35.72
N THR A 168 -1.36 -19.75 36.87
CA THR A 168 -1.62 -20.35 38.20
C THR A 168 -3.06 -20.20 38.69
N GLY A 169 -3.98 -19.70 37.87
CA GLY A 169 -5.39 -19.45 38.23
C GLY A 169 -6.39 -20.13 37.28
N GLU A 170 -7.38 -20.84 37.85
CA GLU A 170 -8.40 -21.60 37.09
C GLU A 170 -9.36 -20.72 36.25
N ASP A 171 -9.45 -19.41 36.54
CA ASP A 171 -10.44 -18.47 35.96
C ASP A 171 -9.90 -17.42 34.97
N ALA A 172 -8.65 -17.53 34.49
CA ALA A 172 -8.06 -16.49 33.66
C ALA A 172 -8.35 -16.64 32.14
N THR A 173 -9.61 -16.64 31.69
CA THR A 173 -9.89 -16.14 30.31
C THR A 173 -9.77 -14.63 30.36
N SER A 174 -8.62 -14.09 29.94
CA SER A 174 -8.43 -12.65 29.82
C SER A 174 -8.54 -12.30 28.34
N ALA A 175 -9.55 -11.52 27.98
CA ALA A 175 -9.59 -10.87 26.67
C ALA A 175 -8.33 -10.04 26.49
N ILE A 176 -7.84 -9.92 25.25
CA ILE A 176 -6.71 -9.06 24.90
C ILE A 176 -7.28 -7.66 24.66
N PRO A 177 -7.07 -6.69 25.59
CA PRO A 177 -7.68 -5.38 25.46
C PRO A 177 -7.07 -4.63 24.28
N GLU A 178 -7.90 -3.85 23.59
CA GLU A 178 -7.48 -2.90 22.56
C GLU A 178 -6.68 -3.53 21.40
N PHE A 179 -6.81 -4.85 21.16
CA PHE A 179 -6.02 -5.58 20.16
C PHE A 179 -6.03 -4.90 18.79
N TRP A 180 -7.20 -4.65 18.22
CA TRP A 180 -7.31 -4.04 16.90
C TRP A 180 -6.92 -2.56 16.90
N LEU A 181 -7.20 -1.81 17.96
CA LEU A 181 -6.74 -0.42 18.05
C LEU A 181 -5.21 -0.35 18.02
N THR A 182 -4.54 -1.21 18.78
CA THR A 182 -3.07 -1.28 18.81
C THR A 182 -2.52 -1.74 17.45
N ALA A 183 -3.10 -2.78 16.85
CA ALA A 183 -2.69 -3.25 15.52
C ALA A 183 -2.84 -2.15 14.45
N LEU A 184 -3.96 -1.44 14.41
CA LEU A 184 -4.19 -0.35 13.46
C LEU A 184 -3.26 0.85 13.71
N ARG A 185 -2.91 1.14 14.96
CA ARG A 185 -1.96 2.23 15.29
C ARG A 185 -0.51 1.91 14.95
N ASN A 186 -0.16 0.63 14.85
CA ASN A 186 1.17 0.22 14.43
C ASN A 186 1.32 0.18 12.89
N HIS A 187 0.25 0.39 12.13
CA HIS A 187 0.33 0.59 10.68
C HIS A 187 0.54 2.07 10.36
N ILE A 188 1.55 2.40 9.54
CA ILE A 188 2.01 3.78 9.29
C ILE A 188 0.85 4.69 8.86
N ALA A 189 0.20 4.41 7.73
CA ALA A 189 -0.87 5.28 7.20
C ALA A 189 -2.12 5.37 8.10
N LEU A 190 -2.43 4.31 8.85
CA LEU A 190 -3.62 4.27 9.70
C LEU A 190 -3.37 5.00 11.03
N SER A 191 -2.13 4.98 11.52
CA SER A 191 -1.73 5.72 12.71
C SER A 191 -1.98 7.23 12.56
N GLU A 192 -1.75 7.78 11.37
CA GLU A 192 -1.96 9.20 11.06
C GLU A 192 -3.45 9.58 10.98
N MET A 193 -4.28 8.64 10.52
CA MET A 193 -5.74 8.85 10.45
C MET A 193 -6.43 8.73 11.81
N ILE A 194 -5.90 7.93 12.74
CA ILE A 194 -6.53 7.64 14.03
C ILE A 194 -6.22 8.77 15.02
N THR A 195 -7.21 9.64 15.26
CA THR A 195 -7.10 10.66 16.29
C THR A 195 -7.35 10.10 17.69
N ASP A 196 -6.93 10.82 18.73
CA ASP A 196 -7.20 10.44 20.13
C ASP A 196 -8.70 10.33 20.44
N ARG A 197 -9.54 11.08 19.73
CA ARG A 197 -11.00 11.01 19.86
C ARG A 197 -11.57 9.71 19.28
N ASP A 198 -10.93 9.19 18.23
CA ASP A 198 -11.33 7.94 17.57
C ASP A 198 -10.89 6.72 18.38
N ALA A 199 -9.74 6.82 19.05
CA ALA A 199 -9.18 5.74 19.87
C ALA A 199 -10.21 5.20 20.89
N ASP A 200 -10.95 6.07 21.57
CA ASP A 200 -11.95 5.62 22.55
C ASP A 200 -13.12 4.84 21.92
N ALA A 201 -13.48 5.13 20.67
CA ALA A 201 -14.48 4.36 19.93
C ALA A 201 -13.88 3.04 19.40
N LEU A 202 -12.64 3.08 18.92
CA LEU A 202 -11.90 1.92 18.40
C LEU A 202 -11.54 0.89 19.47
N LYS A 203 -11.51 1.26 20.77
CA LYS A 203 -11.43 0.28 21.88
C LYS A 203 -12.56 -0.76 21.85
N HIS A 204 -13.69 -0.42 21.23
CA HIS A 204 -14.83 -1.31 21.09
C HIS A 204 -14.76 -2.19 19.84
N LEU A 205 -13.74 -2.07 18.99
CA LEU A 205 -13.53 -2.89 17.80
C LEU A 205 -13.07 -4.30 18.22
N VAL A 206 -13.89 -5.29 17.89
CA VAL A 206 -13.72 -6.69 18.31
C VAL A 206 -13.10 -7.54 17.20
N ASP A 207 -13.46 -7.26 15.95
CA ASP A 207 -12.96 -8.02 14.79
C ASP A 207 -12.93 -7.17 13.53
N ILE A 208 -12.02 -7.51 12.61
CA ILE A 208 -11.99 -7.00 11.24
C ILE A 208 -11.99 -8.21 10.31
N THR A 209 -13.05 -8.34 9.50
CA THR A 209 -13.20 -9.45 8.57
C THR A 209 -13.27 -8.98 7.13
N ILE A 210 -12.84 -9.83 6.21
CA ILE A 210 -12.98 -9.63 4.78
C ILE A 210 -14.01 -10.61 4.21
N ALA A 211 -14.85 -10.12 3.31
CA ALA A 211 -15.76 -10.95 2.53
C ALA A 211 -15.75 -10.50 1.08
N TYR A 212 -15.60 -11.44 0.16
CA TYR A 212 -15.69 -11.15 -1.27
C TYR A 212 -17.14 -11.09 -1.73
N LEU A 213 -17.42 -10.23 -2.71
CA LEU A 213 -18.76 -10.09 -3.26
C LEU A 213 -19.19 -11.36 -4.01
N PRO A 214 -20.46 -11.79 -3.85
CA PRO A 214 -20.95 -13.02 -4.43
C PRO A 214 -20.98 -12.93 -5.96
N PRO A 215 -20.81 -14.05 -6.69
CA PRO A 215 -20.81 -14.06 -8.17
C PRO A 215 -22.09 -13.56 -8.84
N LYS A 216 -23.17 -13.34 -8.07
CA LYS A 216 -24.44 -12.81 -8.57
C LYS A 216 -24.42 -11.30 -8.76
N GLU A 217 -23.47 -10.62 -8.14
CA GLU A 217 -23.21 -9.20 -8.37
C GLU A 217 -22.35 -9.10 -9.63
N LYS A 218 -22.75 -8.22 -10.57
CA LYS A 218 -22.08 -8.12 -11.88
C LYS A 218 -20.65 -7.60 -11.79
N GLN A 219 -20.30 -6.92 -10.70
CA GLN A 219 -18.99 -6.31 -10.50
C GLN A 219 -18.23 -7.09 -9.42
N PRO A 220 -16.98 -7.51 -9.68
CA PRO A 220 -16.12 -8.11 -8.67
C PRO A 220 -15.73 -7.06 -7.61
N GLY A 221 -15.36 -7.51 -6.43
CA GLY A 221 -14.99 -6.64 -5.32
C GLY A 221 -14.93 -7.39 -4.00
N PHE A 222 -14.58 -6.66 -2.95
CA PHE A 222 -14.52 -7.16 -1.59
C PHE A 222 -15.09 -6.12 -0.62
N LYS A 223 -15.50 -6.59 0.55
CA LYS A 223 -15.89 -5.74 1.67
C LYS A 223 -15.06 -6.08 2.91
N ILE A 224 -14.72 -5.04 3.65
CA ILE A 224 -14.11 -5.07 4.96
C ILE A 224 -15.20 -4.74 5.98
N GLU A 225 -15.36 -5.60 6.98
CA GLU A 225 -16.37 -5.46 8.02
C GLU A 225 -15.67 -5.23 9.36
N PHE A 226 -15.99 -4.11 10.01
CA PHE A 226 -15.48 -3.73 11.32
C PHE A 226 -16.56 -4.03 12.36
N HIS A 227 -16.32 -5.03 13.20
CA HIS A 227 -17.29 -5.51 14.19
C HIS A 227 -17.07 -4.81 15.52
N PHE A 228 -18.04 -4.03 15.97
CA PHE A 228 -17.99 -3.28 17.22
C PHE A 228 -18.87 -3.93 18.29
N SER A 229 -18.34 -4.00 19.50
CA SER A 229 -19.15 -4.22 20.69
C SER A 229 -20.04 -3.00 20.96
N ALA A 230 -21.09 -3.20 21.77
CA ALA A 230 -21.94 -2.10 22.21
C ALA A 230 -21.09 -0.98 22.85
N ASN A 231 -21.20 0.23 22.31
CA ASN A 231 -20.35 1.36 22.64
C ASN A 231 -21.15 2.65 22.82
N ASP A 232 -20.53 3.71 23.33
CA ASP A 232 -21.20 4.98 23.61
C ASP A 232 -21.23 5.96 22.43
N TYR A 233 -20.73 5.58 21.26
CA TYR A 233 -20.52 6.48 20.13
C TYR A 233 -21.57 6.35 19.04
N PHE A 234 -21.87 5.13 18.60
CA PHE A 234 -22.83 4.85 17.53
C PHE A 234 -23.61 3.57 17.82
N LYS A 235 -24.64 3.30 17.01
CA LYS A 235 -25.51 2.12 17.17
C LYS A 235 -25.11 0.93 16.32
N ASN A 236 -24.33 1.16 15.26
CA ASN A 236 -23.90 0.12 14.33
C ASN A 236 -23.09 -0.94 15.10
N GLU A 237 -23.45 -2.20 14.92
CA GLU A 237 -22.65 -3.34 15.37
C GLU A 237 -21.57 -3.67 14.34
N VAL A 238 -21.83 -3.40 13.06
CA VAL A 238 -20.89 -3.59 11.96
C VAL A 238 -20.83 -2.34 11.11
N LEU A 239 -19.62 -1.84 10.85
CA LEU A 239 -19.36 -0.83 9.83
C LEU A 239 -18.68 -1.52 8.65
N GLU A 240 -19.26 -1.39 7.46
CA GLU A 240 -18.74 -2.02 6.24
C GLU A 240 -18.09 -0.97 5.34
N LYS A 241 -16.99 -1.36 4.70
CA LYS A 241 -16.35 -0.64 3.60
C LYS A 241 -16.23 -1.59 2.43
N THR A 242 -16.86 -1.26 1.30
CA THR A 242 -16.89 -2.09 0.10
C THR A 242 -16.09 -1.43 -1.00
N TYR A 243 -15.21 -2.18 -1.65
CA TYR A 243 -14.51 -1.75 -2.84
C TYR A 243 -14.97 -2.57 -4.04
N LEU A 244 -15.38 -1.86 -5.08
CA LEU A 244 -15.80 -2.45 -6.34
C LEU A 244 -14.69 -2.31 -7.36
N TYR A 245 -14.40 -3.38 -8.07
CA TYR A 245 -13.51 -3.38 -9.22
C TYR A 245 -14.29 -3.14 -10.51
N GLN A 246 -13.60 -2.62 -11.52
CA GLN A 246 -14.09 -2.57 -12.89
C GLN A 246 -14.27 -3.99 -13.46
N GLU A 247 -15.10 -4.13 -14.50
CA GLU A 247 -15.40 -5.44 -15.11
C GLU A 247 -14.21 -6.01 -15.91
N GLU A 248 -13.41 -5.10 -16.47
CA GLU A 248 -12.21 -5.38 -17.24
C GLU A 248 -10.97 -5.01 -16.42
N VAL A 249 -9.90 -5.80 -16.58
CA VAL A 249 -8.59 -5.46 -16.00
C VAL A 249 -8.03 -4.21 -16.66
N GLY A 250 -7.28 -3.43 -15.89
CA GLY A 250 -6.58 -2.26 -16.38
C GLY A 250 -5.48 -2.60 -17.38
N TYR A 251 -4.81 -1.58 -17.87
CA TYR A 251 -3.72 -1.71 -18.84
C TYR A 251 -2.57 -2.61 -18.32
N GLU A 252 -2.28 -2.57 -17.03
CA GLU A 252 -1.25 -3.37 -16.37
C GLU A 252 -1.67 -4.84 -16.17
N GLY A 253 -2.94 -5.15 -16.45
CA GLY A 253 -3.50 -6.49 -16.33
C GLY A 253 -4.06 -6.81 -14.95
N ASP A 254 -4.09 -5.86 -14.01
CA ASP A 254 -4.68 -5.97 -12.67
C ASP A 254 -6.10 -5.39 -12.59
N PHE A 255 -6.83 -5.75 -11.53
CA PHE A 255 -8.14 -5.15 -11.28
C PHE A 255 -7.98 -3.67 -10.94
N VAL A 256 -8.76 -2.82 -11.61
CA VAL A 256 -8.82 -1.38 -11.32
C VAL A 256 -10.03 -1.11 -10.45
N TYR A 257 -9.89 -0.21 -9.48
CA TYR A 257 -11.00 0.23 -8.65
C TYR A 257 -12.02 1.07 -9.46
N ASP A 258 -13.31 0.76 -9.30
CA ASP A 258 -14.45 1.53 -9.84
C ASP A 258 -14.87 2.60 -8.83
N ARG A 259 -15.22 2.15 -7.61
CA ARG A 259 -15.59 3.04 -6.50
C ARG A 259 -15.49 2.35 -5.15
N ALA A 260 -15.38 3.15 -4.10
CA ALA A 260 -15.58 2.73 -2.73
C ALA A 260 -17.00 3.09 -2.23
N ILE A 261 -17.57 2.22 -1.40
CA ILE A 261 -18.87 2.42 -0.76
C ILE A 261 -18.66 2.20 0.74
N GLY A 262 -18.87 3.25 1.53
CA GLY A 262 -18.82 3.18 2.98
C GLY A 262 -20.19 3.02 3.63
N THR A 263 -20.18 2.85 4.95
CA THR A 263 -21.40 2.70 5.76
C THR A 263 -21.76 4.01 6.46
N THR A 264 -23.05 4.38 6.41
CA THR A 264 -23.54 5.52 7.20
C THR A 264 -23.51 5.18 8.69
N ILE A 265 -22.75 5.94 9.47
CA ILE A 265 -22.63 5.76 10.92
C ILE A 265 -23.80 6.40 11.65
N GLU A 266 -24.51 5.61 12.45
CA GLU A 266 -25.62 6.05 13.30
C GLU A 266 -25.11 6.60 14.63
N TRP A 267 -24.48 7.78 14.57
CA TRP A 267 -23.95 8.48 15.75
C TRP A 267 -25.02 8.71 16.82
N LYS A 268 -24.64 8.46 18.08
CA LYS A 268 -25.41 8.86 19.26
C LYS A 268 -25.31 10.36 19.46
N GLU A 269 -26.21 10.90 20.29
CA GLU A 269 -26.30 12.34 20.54
C GLU A 269 -24.95 12.91 21.00
N ASP A 270 -24.45 13.92 20.29
CA ASP A 270 -23.19 14.61 20.56
C ASP A 270 -21.92 13.74 20.51
N LYS A 271 -21.99 12.61 19.82
CA LYS A 271 -20.87 11.65 19.68
C LYS A 271 -20.30 11.52 18.27
N ASP A 272 -20.77 12.34 17.34
CA ASP A 272 -20.23 12.40 15.98
C ASP A 272 -18.77 12.89 15.99
N LEU A 273 -17.84 11.96 15.74
CA LEU A 273 -16.40 12.24 15.77
C LEU A 273 -15.91 12.94 14.50
N THR A 274 -16.65 12.77 13.38
CA THR A 274 -16.37 13.39 12.07
C THR A 274 -16.67 14.89 12.04
N LYS A 275 -17.31 15.41 13.10
CA LYS A 275 -17.68 16.82 13.21
C LYS A 275 -17.28 17.42 14.54
N THR A 276 -16.71 18.61 14.49
CA THR A 276 -16.54 19.47 15.67
C THR A 276 -17.62 20.53 15.72
N PHE A 277 -18.09 20.88 16.91
CA PHE A 277 -19.19 21.82 17.08
C PHE A 277 -18.72 23.13 17.70
N GLU A 278 -18.77 24.22 16.95
CA GLU A 278 -18.52 25.56 17.47
C GLU A 278 -19.82 26.20 17.98
N ILE A 279 -19.84 26.62 19.24
CA ILE A 279 -20.98 27.36 19.82
C ILE A 279 -20.74 28.85 19.62
N LYS A 280 -21.49 29.46 18.69
CA LYS A 280 -21.46 30.91 18.46
C LYS A 280 -22.64 31.59 19.15
N LYS A 281 -22.36 32.62 19.96
CA LYS A 281 -23.37 33.50 20.53
C LYS A 281 -23.88 34.44 19.43
N GLN A 282 -25.10 34.22 18.98
CA GLN A 282 -25.75 35.09 18.01
C GLN A 282 -26.70 36.03 18.73
N ARG A 283 -26.46 37.35 18.64
CA ARG A 283 -27.35 38.38 19.16
C ARG A 283 -28.24 38.89 18.04
N ASN A 284 -29.56 38.79 18.22
CA ASN A 284 -30.51 39.37 17.29
C ASN A 284 -30.45 40.91 17.42
N LYS A 285 -30.10 41.60 16.32
CA LYS A 285 -29.91 43.06 16.30
C LYS A 285 -31.18 43.83 16.67
N ASN A 286 -32.37 43.28 16.41
CA ASN A 286 -33.65 43.97 16.63
C ASN A 286 -34.26 43.67 18.01
N THR A 287 -34.11 42.44 18.51
CA THR A 287 -34.76 42.02 19.77
C THR A 287 -33.80 41.96 20.95
N ASN A 288 -32.50 42.24 20.74
CA ASN A 288 -31.42 42.13 21.72
C ASN A 288 -31.29 40.77 22.43
N ARG A 289 -32.07 39.75 22.03
CA ARG A 289 -31.97 38.39 22.56
C ARG A 289 -30.74 37.69 21.99
N THR A 290 -29.97 37.07 22.87
CA THR A 290 -28.84 36.21 22.53
C THR A 290 -29.27 34.76 22.47
N ARG A 291 -29.04 34.08 21.35
CA ARG A 291 -29.19 32.63 21.19
C ARG A 291 -27.82 32.01 20.97
N LEU A 292 -27.58 30.86 21.60
CA LEU A 292 -26.41 30.03 21.30
C LEU A 292 -26.74 29.19 20.06
N VAL A 293 -25.95 29.32 19.00
CA VAL A 293 -26.07 28.54 17.77
C VAL A 293 -24.88 27.61 17.69
N ARG A 294 -25.15 26.30 17.67
CA ARG A 294 -24.15 25.26 17.50
C ARG A 294 -23.97 25.03 15.99
N LYS A 295 -22.79 25.31 15.45
CA LYS A 295 -22.45 25.07 14.04
C LYS A 295 -21.45 23.92 13.96
N ALA A 296 -21.81 22.86 13.23
CA ALA A 296 -20.90 21.76 12.95
C ALA A 296 -19.88 22.17 11.88
N LYS A 297 -18.63 21.73 12.04
CA LYS A 297 -17.55 21.81 11.08
C LYS A 297 -16.98 20.39 10.86
N PRO A 298 -16.62 20.01 9.63
CA PRO A 298 -15.88 18.77 9.39
C PRO A 298 -14.61 18.75 10.25
N ALA A 299 -14.23 17.56 10.69
CA ALA A 299 -13.04 17.34 11.48
C ALA A 299 -12.37 16.03 11.07
N ASP A 300 -11.05 15.99 11.19
CA ASP A 300 -10.27 14.81 10.89
C ASP A 300 -10.62 13.72 11.91
N SER A 301 -10.92 12.54 11.37
CA SER A 301 -11.36 11.36 12.11
C SER A 301 -11.16 10.14 11.24
N PHE A 302 -10.67 9.05 11.84
CA PHE A 302 -10.60 7.74 11.18
C PHE A 302 -11.95 7.34 10.56
N PHE A 303 -13.06 7.69 11.20
CA PHE A 303 -14.40 7.31 10.75
C PHE A 303 -14.84 7.98 9.44
N ASN A 304 -14.09 8.98 8.93
CA ASN A 304 -14.26 9.50 7.58
C ASN A 304 -13.97 8.42 6.52
N PHE A 305 -13.21 7.38 6.85
CA PHE A 305 -12.98 6.20 5.99
C PHE A 305 -14.28 5.51 5.53
N PHE A 306 -15.36 5.59 6.34
CA PHE A 306 -16.68 5.06 5.98
C PHE A 306 -17.53 6.04 5.16
N SER A 307 -16.98 7.20 4.79
CA SER A 307 -17.57 8.18 3.88
C SER A 307 -16.54 8.49 2.79
N PRO A 308 -16.24 7.52 1.91
CA PRO A 308 -15.17 7.66 0.93
C PRO A 308 -15.44 8.83 -0.03
N PRO A 309 -14.39 9.43 -0.61
CA PRO A 309 -14.55 10.41 -1.67
C PRO A 309 -15.32 9.80 -2.85
N VAL A 310 -16.02 10.64 -3.60
CA VAL A 310 -16.76 10.21 -4.79
C VAL A 310 -16.03 10.75 -6.00
N PRO A 311 -15.66 9.89 -6.98
CA PRO A 311 -15.04 10.37 -8.20
C PRO A 311 -15.99 11.33 -8.91
N PRO A 312 -15.52 12.52 -9.33
CA PRO A 312 -16.35 13.48 -10.03
C PRO A 312 -16.85 12.90 -11.36
N SER A 313 -18.07 13.26 -11.74
CA SER A 313 -18.63 12.78 -13.00
C SER A 313 -17.92 13.42 -14.19
N GLU A 314 -17.81 12.71 -15.31
CA GLU A 314 -17.22 13.25 -16.55
C GLU A 314 -17.87 14.60 -16.94
N GLU A 315 -19.19 14.74 -16.77
CA GLU A 315 -19.90 16.01 -17.01
C GLU A 315 -19.42 17.15 -16.09
N THR A 316 -19.08 16.85 -14.84
CA THR A 316 -18.58 17.84 -13.86
C THR A 316 -17.16 18.28 -14.21
N ILE A 317 -16.33 17.35 -14.68
CA ILE A 317 -14.97 17.64 -15.14
C ILE A 317 -15.03 18.47 -16.44
N GLU A 318 -15.83 18.05 -17.42
CA GLU A 318 -15.98 18.75 -18.71
C GLU A 318 -16.60 20.15 -18.57
N SER A 319 -17.49 20.34 -17.61
CA SER A 319 -18.10 21.66 -17.33
C SER A 319 -17.17 22.62 -16.59
N GLY A 320 -16.03 22.13 -16.07
CA GLY A 320 -15.07 22.93 -15.31
C GLY A 320 -15.64 23.48 -14.00
N GLU A 321 -16.62 22.78 -13.42
CA GLU A 321 -17.16 23.13 -12.10
C GLU A 321 -16.17 22.85 -10.97
N ILE A 322 -15.27 21.91 -11.20
CA ILE A 322 -14.14 21.54 -10.34
C ILE A 322 -12.87 21.97 -11.07
N ASP A 323 -12.00 22.69 -10.38
CA ASP A 323 -10.70 23.08 -10.96
C ASP A 323 -9.71 21.91 -10.91
N GLU A 324 -8.59 22.05 -11.62
CA GLU A 324 -7.57 20.98 -11.74
C GLU A 324 -6.99 20.61 -10.36
N ASP A 325 -6.77 21.61 -9.50
CA ASP A 325 -6.25 21.41 -8.14
C ASP A 325 -7.23 20.63 -7.25
N GLU A 326 -8.54 20.93 -7.33
CA GLU A 326 -9.57 20.19 -6.58
C GLU A 326 -9.78 18.78 -7.13
N LEU A 327 -9.63 18.57 -8.44
CA LEU A 327 -9.67 17.25 -9.06
C LEU A 327 -8.50 16.38 -8.58
N GLU A 328 -7.27 16.91 -8.64
CA GLU A 328 -6.05 16.23 -8.18
C GLU A 328 -6.15 15.84 -6.70
N ALA A 329 -6.66 16.75 -5.84
CA ALA A 329 -6.86 16.45 -4.42
C ALA A 329 -7.90 15.34 -4.16
N ILE A 330 -8.96 15.24 -4.98
CA ILE A 330 -9.94 14.16 -4.87
C ILE A 330 -9.33 12.82 -5.32
N GLU A 331 -8.55 12.83 -6.39
CA GLU A 331 -7.84 11.65 -6.89
C GLU A 331 -6.83 11.13 -5.87
N GLU A 332 -6.01 11.99 -5.27
CA GLU A 332 -5.08 11.64 -4.19
C GLU A 332 -5.83 11.02 -3.00
N GLN A 333 -6.96 11.61 -2.60
CA GLN A 333 -7.76 11.10 -1.50
C GLN A 333 -8.38 9.72 -1.80
N LEU A 334 -8.76 9.45 -3.06
CA LEU A 334 -9.24 8.15 -3.50
C LEU A 334 -8.12 7.10 -3.51
N GLU A 335 -6.94 7.47 -3.98
CA GLU A 335 -5.77 6.59 -4.01
C GLU A 335 -5.37 6.16 -2.59
N ILE A 336 -5.29 7.10 -1.66
CA ILE A 336 -5.04 6.82 -0.24
C ILE A 336 -6.12 5.88 0.32
N ASP A 337 -7.40 6.12 0.01
CA ASP A 337 -8.51 5.28 0.47
C ASP A 337 -8.43 3.84 -0.05
N TYR A 338 -8.01 3.65 -1.30
CA TYR A 338 -7.78 2.32 -1.90
C TYR A 338 -6.56 1.64 -1.32
N GLN A 339 -5.46 2.36 -1.12
CA GLN A 339 -4.24 1.83 -0.52
C GLN A 339 -4.51 1.29 0.89
N ILE A 340 -5.24 2.05 1.72
CA ILE A 340 -5.64 1.59 3.06
C ILE A 340 -6.54 0.34 2.98
N GLY A 341 -7.41 0.27 1.98
CA GLY A 341 -8.25 -0.90 1.72
C GLY A 341 -7.43 -2.16 1.42
N GLU A 342 -6.41 -2.02 0.56
CA GLU A 342 -5.45 -3.09 0.26
C GLU A 342 -4.59 -3.45 1.47
N ASP A 343 -4.06 -2.48 2.22
CA ASP A 343 -3.24 -2.75 3.41
C ASP A 343 -4.04 -3.52 4.47
N LEU A 344 -5.32 -3.17 4.67
CA LEU A 344 -6.21 -3.94 5.55
C LEU A 344 -6.40 -5.37 5.05
N LYS A 345 -6.64 -5.55 3.74
CA LYS A 345 -6.93 -6.84 3.10
C LYS A 345 -5.72 -7.77 3.08
N GLU A 346 -4.56 -7.28 2.63
CA GLU A 346 -3.37 -8.08 2.34
C GLU A 346 -2.39 -8.13 3.51
N LYS A 347 -2.34 -7.10 4.35
CA LYS A 347 -1.35 -7.02 5.44
C LYS A 347 -1.98 -7.17 6.82
N ILE A 348 -2.85 -6.26 7.22
CA ILE A 348 -3.31 -6.16 8.62
C ILE A 348 -4.21 -7.34 8.99
N ILE A 349 -5.21 -7.69 8.19
CA ILE A 349 -6.11 -8.81 8.53
C ILE A 349 -5.35 -10.14 8.56
N PRO A 350 -4.47 -10.47 7.59
CA PRO A 350 -3.70 -11.71 7.64
C PRO A 350 -2.63 -11.75 8.75
N ARG A 351 -1.97 -10.62 9.04
CA ARG A 351 -0.85 -10.51 9.99
C ARG A 351 -1.17 -9.67 11.24
N ALA A 352 -2.42 -9.68 11.68
CA ALA A 352 -2.90 -8.83 12.77
C ALA A 352 -2.09 -8.97 14.09
N VAL A 353 -1.54 -10.16 14.36
CA VAL A 353 -0.71 -10.40 15.55
C VAL A 353 0.63 -9.66 15.44
N ASP A 354 1.24 -9.65 14.26
CA ASP A 354 2.53 -8.98 14.02
C ASP A 354 2.37 -7.46 14.08
N TYR A 355 1.25 -6.92 13.59
CA TYR A 355 0.91 -5.52 13.80
C TYR A 355 0.61 -5.23 15.28
N PHE A 356 -0.05 -6.12 16.01
CA PHE A 356 -0.30 -5.91 17.44
C PHE A 356 0.99 -5.90 18.26
N THR A 357 1.94 -6.81 17.98
CA THR A 357 3.23 -6.89 18.67
C THR A 357 4.23 -5.83 18.21
N GLY A 358 3.97 -5.19 17.06
CA GLY A 358 4.87 -4.22 16.43
C GLY A 358 5.93 -4.84 15.53
N LYS A 359 6.00 -6.18 15.46
CA LYS A 359 6.94 -6.91 14.60
C LYS A 359 6.74 -6.61 13.12
N ALA A 360 5.52 -6.28 12.70
CA ALA A 360 5.24 -5.93 11.31
C ALA A 360 6.08 -4.73 10.82
N LEU A 361 6.41 -3.78 11.70
CA LEU A 361 7.22 -2.61 11.35
C LEU A 361 8.65 -2.97 10.90
N GLU A 362 9.19 -4.07 11.41
CA GLU A 362 10.51 -4.56 11.00
C GLU A 362 10.50 -5.04 9.54
N TYR A 363 9.34 -5.43 9.00
CA TYR A 363 9.22 -5.86 7.61
C TYR A 363 8.78 -4.72 6.68
N GLU A 364 8.10 -3.69 7.20
CA GLU A 364 7.71 -2.50 6.42
C GLU A 364 8.84 -1.47 6.30
N GLY A 365 9.77 -1.41 7.27
CA GLY A 365 10.87 -0.43 7.30
C GLY A 365 12.17 -0.86 6.61
N LEU A 366 12.23 -2.05 5.99
CA LEU A 366 13.44 -2.56 5.34
C LEU A 366 13.62 -2.09 3.89
N ASP A 367 12.69 -1.31 3.33
CA ASP A 367 12.80 -0.80 1.95
C ASP A 367 13.49 0.58 1.84
N ASP A 368 13.77 1.28 2.94
CA ASP A 368 14.36 2.65 2.89
C ASP A 368 15.87 2.72 3.22
N ASP A 369 16.49 1.66 3.75
CA ASP A 369 17.90 1.69 4.21
C ASP A 369 18.89 0.94 3.30
N ASP A 370 18.44 0.25 2.24
CA ASP A 370 19.34 -0.52 1.34
C ASP A 370 19.66 0.18 -0.01
N ASP A 371 19.19 1.40 -0.25
CA ASP A 371 19.40 2.14 -1.52
C ASP A 371 20.26 3.44 -1.37
N PHE A 372 20.97 3.62 -0.24
CA PHE A 372 21.83 4.80 0.02
C PHE A 372 23.31 4.49 0.31
N GLU A 373 23.87 3.40 -0.24
CA GLU A 373 25.33 3.19 -0.29
C GLU A 373 25.85 3.06 -1.73
N ASP A 374 25.68 4.10 -2.56
CA ASP A 374 26.65 4.38 -3.62
C ASP A 374 26.66 5.88 -3.95
N MET A 375 27.64 6.63 -3.42
CA MET A 375 28.25 7.85 -4.00
C MET A 375 29.26 8.46 -3.01
N ASP A 376 30.49 7.96 -3.02
CA ASP A 376 31.77 8.64 -2.67
C ASP A 376 32.83 7.50 -2.77
N ASP A 377 33.83 7.49 -3.65
CA ASP A 377 34.72 8.54 -4.12
C ASP A 377 35.25 8.18 -5.52
N GLU A 378 34.92 8.95 -6.56
CA GLU A 378 35.85 9.11 -7.69
C GLU A 378 36.81 10.24 -7.27
N ASP A 379 37.96 9.85 -6.72
CA ASP A 379 39.12 10.73 -6.46
C ASP A 379 39.51 11.43 -7.78
N ASP A 380 39.07 12.68 -7.89
CA ASP A 380 39.38 13.60 -8.98
C ASP A 380 40.84 14.08 -8.86
N ASP A 381 41.51 14.11 -10.00
CA ASP A 381 42.95 14.30 -10.18
C ASP A 381 43.51 15.56 -9.49
N ASP A 382 44.43 15.36 -8.54
CA ASP A 382 45.18 16.42 -7.85
C ASP A 382 46.63 16.47 -8.36
N GLU A 383 46.85 16.98 -9.58
CA GLU A 383 48.16 17.52 -10.00
C GLU A 383 47.97 18.82 -10.80
N ASP A 384 47.99 19.97 -10.10
CA ASP A 384 48.84 21.08 -10.51
C ASP A 384 48.94 22.16 -9.42
N ARG A 385 50.08 22.14 -8.72
CA ARG A 385 50.47 23.08 -7.67
C ARG A 385 51.65 23.91 -8.17
N PHE A 386 51.40 25.13 -8.65
CA PHE A 386 52.38 26.22 -8.78
C PHE A 386 51.65 27.55 -8.54
N GLU A 387 51.83 28.18 -7.37
CA GLU A 387 52.66 29.39 -7.17
C GLU A 387 52.25 30.56 -8.08
N ASP A 388 51.69 31.65 -7.55
CA ASP A 388 52.49 32.81 -7.10
C ASP A 388 51.62 33.93 -6.47
N ASP A 389 52.31 34.75 -5.68
CA ASP A 389 51.93 35.99 -4.98
C ASP A 389 51.04 36.99 -5.76
N ASP A 390 50.18 37.73 -5.06
CA ASP A 390 50.51 39.15 -4.76
C ASP A 390 49.45 39.85 -3.88
N GLU A 391 49.99 40.66 -2.96
CA GLU A 391 49.32 41.54 -2.02
C GLU A 391 48.51 42.65 -2.71
N SER A 392 47.39 43.08 -2.11
CA SER A 392 47.18 44.53 -1.90
C SER A 392 46.16 44.83 -0.81
N ASP A 393 46.68 45.59 0.15
CA ASP A 393 46.03 46.39 1.18
C ASP A 393 44.98 47.36 0.60
N ASP A 394 43.87 47.57 1.30
CA ASP A 394 43.37 48.92 1.67
C ASP A 394 41.91 48.91 2.19
N ASP A 395 41.83 49.30 3.46
CA ASP A 395 40.91 50.27 4.05
C ASP A 395 39.44 49.95 4.43
N ILE A 396 39.13 50.40 5.65
CA ILE A 396 37.89 50.30 6.47
C ILE A 396 36.95 51.50 6.08
N PRO A 397 35.76 51.84 6.67
CA PRO A 397 34.68 51.13 7.39
C PRO A 397 33.21 51.49 6.97
N ALA A 398 32.27 50.70 7.52
CA ALA A 398 30.94 51.06 8.06
C ALA A 398 29.76 51.47 7.14
N ARG A 399 28.61 50.79 7.32
CA ARG A 399 27.38 51.42 7.88
C ARG A 399 26.24 50.44 8.20
N ARG A 400 25.73 50.58 9.42
CA ARG A 400 24.45 50.07 9.96
C ARG A 400 23.24 50.52 9.13
N ARG A 401 22.17 49.71 9.12
CA ARG A 401 20.76 50.16 9.20
C ARG A 401 19.86 49.07 9.84
N GLY A 402 19.37 49.36 11.04
CA GLY A 402 18.17 48.72 11.60
C GLY A 402 16.94 49.62 11.42
N PRO A 403 15.70 49.11 11.60
CA PRO A 403 14.48 49.92 11.54
C PRO A 403 14.08 50.51 12.90
N PRO A 404 13.25 51.58 12.92
CA PRO A 404 13.14 52.49 14.06
C PRO A 404 12.00 52.16 15.03
N LYS A 405 12.18 52.62 16.28
CA LYS A 405 11.16 52.71 17.34
C LYS A 405 10.77 54.18 17.56
N ARG A 406 9.48 54.46 17.74
CA ARG A 406 8.86 55.61 18.45
C ARG A 406 7.75 54.97 19.30
N GLY A 407 7.69 55.01 20.64
CA GLY A 407 7.89 56.08 21.62
C GLY A 407 6.54 56.77 21.85
N GLY A 408 5.89 56.82 23.03
CA GLY A 408 6.17 56.42 24.41
C GLY A 408 4.99 56.88 25.32
N ALA A 409 5.23 56.88 26.64
CA ALA A 409 4.37 57.27 27.78
C ALA A 409 3.49 56.12 28.36
N ALA A 410 3.89 55.42 29.43
CA ALA A 410 4.06 55.82 30.83
C ALA A 410 2.72 56.04 31.56
N ASP A 411 2.31 55.06 32.36
CA ASP A 411 1.78 55.33 33.69
C ASP A 411 1.96 54.12 34.62
N ASN A 412 2.18 54.44 35.88
CA ASN A 412 2.81 53.64 36.92
C ASN A 412 1.83 53.56 38.08
N VAL A 413 1.26 52.39 38.44
CA VAL A 413 0.66 52.18 39.77
C VAL A 413 0.55 50.70 40.18
N ASN A 414 0.74 50.53 41.48
CA ASN A 414 1.07 49.37 42.31
C ASN A 414 -0.02 48.26 42.42
N PRO A 415 0.34 47.01 42.80
CA PRO A 415 -0.60 45.96 43.16
C PRO A 415 -0.92 45.98 44.66
N GLU A 416 -2.18 45.71 45.01
CA GLU A 416 -2.69 45.04 46.23
C GLU A 416 -4.08 45.55 46.64
N GLU A 417 -4.88 44.60 47.13
CA GLU A 417 -6.06 44.68 48.01
C GLU A 417 -7.51 44.57 47.48
N CYS A 418 -8.23 43.74 48.24
CA CYS A 418 -9.68 43.59 48.49
C CYS A 418 -10.54 42.83 47.46
N LYS A 419 -10.88 41.55 47.70
CA LYS A 419 -11.92 40.98 48.61
C LYS A 419 -13.38 41.41 48.33
N GLN A 420 -14.19 40.38 48.09
CA GLN A 420 -15.61 40.20 48.43
C GLN A 420 -16.63 41.18 47.82
N GLN A 421 -17.44 40.68 46.88
CA GLN A 421 -18.84 40.28 47.13
C GLN A 421 -19.37 39.45 45.96
#